data_AF-A0A453NQV6-F1
#
_entry.id   AF-A0A453NQV6-F1
#
_cell.length_a   1.000
_cell.length_b   1.000
_cell.length_c   1.000
_cell.angle_alpha   90.00
_cell.angle_beta   90.00
_cell.angle_gamma   90.00
#
_symmetry.space_group_name_H-M   'P 1'
#
loop_
_entity.id
_entity.type
_entity.pdbx_description
1 polymer ?
#
loop_
_entity_poly.entity_id
_entity_poly.type
_entity_poly.pdbx_seq_one_letter_code
_entity_poly.pdbx_strand_id
1 'polypeptide(L)' 'MLSICCSMGFLRNPKAFLMVIKAVIESTDYRFILFSSGYQPLDSAIRSFASLAVESSVEAPALSNDSTLLFNNRLFCLSG' A
#
# COMPACT_ATOMS: atom_id res chain seq x y z
N MET A 1 15.51 -6.26 -14.40
CA MET A 1 14.32 -5.94 -13.59
C MET A 1 13.77 -4.62 -14.09
N LEU A 2 12.58 -4.61 -14.71
CA LEU A 2 11.96 -3.37 -15.18
C LEU A 2 11.35 -2.65 -13.97
N SER A 3 11.75 -1.42 -13.72
CA SER A 3 11.13 -0.57 -12.71
C SER A 3 10.42 0.57 -13.42
N ILE A 4 9.11 0.67 -13.21
CA ILE A 4 8.27 1.71 -13.79
C ILE A 4 7.87 2.63 -12.64
N CYS A 5 8.22 3.91 -12.74
CA CYS A 5 7.78 4.94 -11.81
C CYS A 5 6.71 5.77 -12.49
N CYS A 6 5.51 5.83 -11.90
CA CYS A 6 4.39 6.58 -12.42
C CYS A 6 3.82 7.49 -11.33
N SER A 7 3.65 8.78 -11.66
CA SER A 7 2.83 9.66 -10.83
C SER A 7 1.37 9.46 -11.19
N MET A 8 0.55 9.13 -10.20
CA MET A 8 -0.88 8.84 -10.41
C MET A 8 -1.78 10.04 -10.19
N GLY A 9 -1.21 11.20 -9.83
CA GLY A 9 -1.97 12.40 -9.49
C GLY A 9 -2.89 12.20 -8.28
N PHE A 10 -3.89 13.06 -8.14
CA PHE A 10 -4.86 12.98 -7.05
C PHE A 10 -5.93 11.92 -7.34
N LEU A 11 -5.96 10.88 -6.50
CA LEU A 11 -6.96 9.81 -6.59
C LEU A 11 -8.30 10.28 -6.01
N ARG A 12 -9.37 10.25 -6.82
CA ARG A 12 -10.75 10.49 -6.35
C ARG A 12 -11.20 9.49 -5.29
N ASN A 13 -10.75 8.23 -5.39
CA ASN A 13 -11.09 7.18 -4.43
C ASN A 13 -9.86 6.31 -4.11
N PRO A 14 -9.05 6.69 -3.11
CA PRO A 14 -7.82 5.97 -2.76
C PRO A 14 -8.03 4.50 -2.36
N LYS A 15 -9.17 4.18 -1.73
CA LYS A 15 -9.51 2.80 -1.32
C LYS A 15 -9.73 1.88 -2.52
N ALA A 16 -10.47 2.35 -3.53
CA ALA A 16 -10.70 1.56 -4.76
C ALA A 16 -9.38 1.30 -5.48
N PHE A 17 -8.48 2.29 -5.50
CA PHE A 17 -7.16 2.13 -6.07
C PHE A 17 -6.33 1.04 -5.35
N LEU A 18 -6.29 1.06 -4.01
CA LEU A 18 -5.61 0.01 -3.24
C LEU A 18 -6.22 -1.38 -3.48
N MET A 19 -7.53 -1.48 -3.68
CA MET A 19 -8.20 -2.75 -4.05
C MET A 19 -7.78 -3.25 -5.43
N VAL A 20 -7.59 -2.35 -6.40
CA VAL A 20 -7.06 -2.73 -7.72
C VAL A 20 -5.64 -3.26 -7.59
N ILE A 21 -4.77 -2.57 -6.84
CA ILE A 21 -3.41 -3.07 -6.56
C ILE A 21 -3.49 -4.45 -5.89
N LYS A 22 -4.34 -4.62 -4.88
CA LYS A 22 -4.54 -5.90 -4.19
C LYS A 22 -4.89 -7.01 -5.19
N ALA A 23 -5.86 -6.79 -6.07
CA ALA A 23 -6.27 -7.78 -7.07
C ALA A 23 -5.13 -8.14 -8.05
N VAL A 24 -4.32 -7.16 -8.45
CA VAL A 24 -3.14 -7.39 -9.30
C VAL A 24 -2.07 -8.18 -8.55
N ILE A 25 -1.80 -7.84 -7.29
CA ILE A 25 -0.87 -8.57 -6.41
C ILE A 25 -1.36 -10.01 -6.21
N GLU A 26 -2.66 -10.23 -6.01
CA GLU A 26 -3.22 -11.59 -5.86
C GLU A 26 -3.14 -12.40 -7.16
N SER A 27 -3.20 -11.74 -8.32
CA SER A 27 -3.16 -12.39 -9.64
C SER A 27 -1.75 -12.56 -10.21
N THR A 28 -0.74 -11.91 -9.65
CA THR A 28 0.62 -11.87 -10.19
C THR A 28 1.66 -12.04 -9.08
N ASP A 29 2.94 -12.25 -9.44
CA ASP A 29 4.05 -12.27 -8.47
C ASP A 29 4.79 -10.91 -8.40
N TYR A 30 4.10 -9.84 -8.81
CA TYR A 30 4.69 -8.50 -8.76
C TYR A 30 4.68 -7.92 -7.35
N ARG A 31 5.73 -7.15 -7.05
CA ARG A 31 5.85 -6.35 -5.83
C ARG A 31 5.75 -4.88 -6.20
N PHE A 32 5.04 -4.12 -5.38
CA PHE A 32 4.76 -2.71 -5.62
C PHE A 32 5.31 -1.85 -4.50
N ILE A 33 5.79 -0.67 -4.87
CA ILE A 33 6.16 0.39 -3.92
C ILE A 33 5.25 1.57 -4.22
N LEU A 34 4.60 2.09 -3.19
CA LEU A 34 3.66 3.21 -3.27
C LEU A 34 4.14 4.32 -2.35
N PHE A 35 4.37 5.50 -2.92
CA PHE A 35 4.71 6.72 -2.19
C PHE A 35 3.48 7.62 -2.12
N SER A 36 3.02 7.96 -0.92
CA SER A 36 1.89 8.90 -0.77
C SER A 36 2.29 10.35 -0.98
N SER A 37 3.57 10.68 -0.72
CA SER A 37 4.12 12.04 -0.88
C SER A 37 3.29 13.12 -0.17
N GLY A 38 2.84 12.82 1.06
CA GLY A 38 2.00 13.72 1.87
C GLY A 38 0.52 13.78 1.46
N TYR A 39 0.07 12.95 0.51
CA TYR A 39 -1.34 12.90 0.13
C TYR A 39 -2.19 12.17 1.19
N GLN A 40 -2.69 12.96 2.15
CA GLN A 40 -3.41 12.49 3.34
C GLN A 40 -4.58 11.51 3.07
N PRO A 41 -5.40 11.66 2.01
CA PRO A 41 -6.46 10.68 1.71
C PRO A 41 -5.93 9.29 1.39
N LEU A 42 -4.75 9.20 0.78
CA LEU A 42 -4.10 7.92 0.48
C LEU A 42 -3.45 7.34 1.74
N ASP A 43 -2.75 8.15 2.55
CA ASP A 43 -2.20 7.69 3.85
C ASP A 43 -3.29 7.14 4.77
N SER A 44 -4.44 7.83 4.83
CA SER A 44 -5.59 7.39 5.63
C SER A 44 -6.15 6.06 5.13
N ALA A 45 -6.19 5.86 3.81
CA ALA A 45 -6.63 4.60 3.22
C ALA A 45 -5.63 3.46 3.52
N ILE A 46 -4.32 3.70 3.36
CA ILE A 46 -3.26 2.74 3.69
C ILE A 46 -3.37 2.30 5.14
N ARG A 47 -3.50 3.25 6.08
CA ARG A 47 -3.67 2.95 7.52
C ARG A 47 -4.91 2.12 7.81
N SER A 48 -6.03 2.40 7.13
CA SER A 48 -7.27 1.63 7.25
C SER A 48 -7.12 0.19 6.76
N PHE A 49 -6.29 -0.08 5.76
CA PHE A 49 -5.99 -1.46 5.32
C PHE A 49 -4.99 -2.14 6.26
N ALA A 50 -4.03 -1.39 6.79
CA ALA A 50 -3.06 -1.90 7.75
C ALA A 50 -3.73 -2.40 9.04
N SER A 51 -4.69 -1.63 9.58
CA SER A 51 -5.44 -2.04 10.76
C SER A 51 -6.20 -3.35 10.55
N LEU A 52 -6.78 -3.56 9.36
CA LEU A 52 -7.48 -4.80 9.01
C LEU A 52 -6.52 -6.00 8.88
N ALA A 53 -5.27 -5.78 8.46
CA ALA A 53 -4.27 -6.84 8.32
C ALA A 53 -3.72 -7.31 9.68
N VAL A 54 -3.61 -6.39 10.66
CA VAL A 54 -3.15 -6.70 12.02
C VAL A 54 -4.16 -7.60 12.76
N GLU A 55 -5.45 -7.47 12.48
CA GLU A 55 -6.49 -8.36 13.02
C GLU A 55 -6.37 -9.81 12.49
N SER A 56 -5.69 -10.01 11.35
CA SER A 56 -5.61 -11.29 10.65
C SER A 56 -4.24 -11.98 10.70
N SER A 57 -3.18 -11.31 11.17
CA SER A 57 -1.83 -11.88 11.17
C SER A 57 -1.08 -11.58 12.46
N VAL A 58 -0.65 -12.64 13.14
CA VAL A 58 0.38 -12.60 14.18
C VAL A 58 1.68 -12.25 13.44
N GLU A 59 2.31 -11.14 13.81
CA GLU A 59 3.61 -10.65 13.29
C GLU A 59 3.62 -10.04 11.88
N ALA A 60 3.05 -8.84 11.74
CA ALA A 60 3.58 -7.87 10.77
C ALA A 60 4.75 -7.11 11.44
N PRO A 61 5.96 -7.07 10.84
CA PRO A 61 7.10 -6.38 11.43
C PRO A 61 6.77 -4.89 11.57
N ALA A 62 6.99 -4.34 12.76
CA ALA A 62 6.86 -2.92 13.07
C ALA A 62 7.86 -2.12 12.23
N LEU A 63 7.46 -1.83 11.00
CA LEU A 63 8.15 -0.90 10.14
C LEU A 63 7.86 0.52 10.67
N SER A 64 8.84 1.41 10.57
CA SER A 64 8.79 2.81 11.05
C SER A 64 7.43 3.47 10.80
N ASN A 65 7.02 4.42 11.64
CA ASN A 65 5.74 5.17 11.55
C ASN A 65 5.42 5.69 10.14
N ASP A 66 6.44 5.89 9.31
CA ASP A 66 6.33 6.41 7.94
C ASP A 66 6.20 5.32 6.86
N SER A 67 6.08 4.05 7.25
CA SER A 67 6.15 2.92 6.33
C SER A 67 5.21 1.78 6.72
N THR A 68 4.59 1.14 5.74
CA THR A 68 3.60 0.08 5.99
C THR A 68 3.68 -1.00 4.93
N LEU A 69 3.63 -2.26 5.36
CA LEU A 69 3.57 -3.42 4.47
C LEU A 69 2.14 -3.95 4.40
N LEU A 70 1.60 -4.04 3.18
CA LEU A 70 0.25 -4.56 2.92
C LEU A 70 0.29 -5.76 1.97
N PHE A 71 -0.81 -6.52 1.95
CA PHE A 71 -1.08 -7.60 1.00
C PHE A 71 0.04 -8.67 0.95
N ASN A 72 0.26 -9.34 2.09
CA ASN A 72 1.31 -10.36 2.28
C ASN A 72 2.72 -9.82 2.00
N ASN A 73 3.02 -8.61 2.48
CA ASN A 73 4.31 -7.94 2.33
C ASN A 73 4.73 -7.68 0.88
N ARG A 74 3.77 -7.65 -0.06
CA ARG A 74 4.02 -7.39 -1.49
C ARG A 74 3.70 -5.97 -1.93
N LEU A 75 2.99 -5.20 -1.11
CA LEU A 75 2.83 -3.76 -1.28
C LEU A 75 3.57 -3.03 -0.16
N PHE A 76 4.59 -2.26 -0.54
CA PHE A 76 5.34 -1.39 0.37
C PHE A 76 4.84 0.05 0.24
N CYS A 77 4.25 0.58 1.30
CA CYS A 77 3.75 1.94 1.35
C CYS A 77 4.70 2.83 2.14
N LEU A 78 5.07 3.97 1.57
CA LEU A 78 5.89 5.01 2.19
C LEU A 78 5.09 6.30 2.28
N SER A 79 4.89 6.76 3.50
CA SER A 79 4.39 8.09 3.81
C SER A 79 5.56 9.08 3.78
N GLY A 80 5.32 10.28 3.25
CA GLY A 80 6.33 11.34 3.10
C GLY A 80 5.80 12.70 3.50
#